data_AF-A0A3A6P208-F1
#
_entry.id   AF-A0A3A6P208-F1
#
_cell.length_a   1.000
_cell.length_b   1.000
_cell.length_c   1.000
_cell.angle_alpha   90.00
_cell.angle_beta   90.00
_cell.angle_gamma   90.00
#
_symmetry.space_group_name_H-M   'P 1'
#
loop_
_entity.id
_entity.type
_entity.pdbx_description
1 polymer ?
#
loop_
_entity_poly.entity_id
_entity_poly.type
_entity_poly.pdbx_seq_one_letter_code
_entity_poly.pdbx_strand_id
1 'polypeptide(L)' 'MNLTEKTIDELIAVSFAKFSDPREKYYFRESMRNLVRLAKAEKMREIRMDATRAMAPATGKISLFAAPES' A
#
# COMPACT_ATOMS: atom_id res chain seq x y z
N MET A 1 9.08 0.14 -20.97
CA MET A 1 7.77 0.26 -20.28
C MET A 1 7.79 -0.67 -19.07
N ASN A 2 7.53 -0.16 -17.85
CA ASN A 2 7.53 -0.99 -16.64
C ASN A 2 6.31 -1.95 -16.63
N LEU A 3 6.35 -3.02 -15.84
CA LEU A 3 5.29 -4.04 -15.79
C LEU A 3 3.91 -3.45 -15.41
N THR A 4 3.89 -2.54 -14.44
CA THR A 4 2.64 -1.86 -14.01
C THR A 4 1.99 -1.11 -15.16
N GLU A 5 2.76 -0.36 -15.95
CA GLU A 5 2.23 0.39 -17.10
C GLU A 5 1.71 -0.55 -18.20
N LYS A 6 2.36 -1.70 -18.41
CA LYS A 6 1.83 -2.74 -19.32
C LYS A 6 0.46 -3.23 -18.88
N THR A 7 0.30 -3.57 -17.59
CA THR A 7 -0.98 -4.03 -17.05
C THR A 7 -2.06 -2.95 -17.09
N ILE A 8 -1.71 -1.68 -16.84
CA ILE A 8 -2.66 -0.56 -16.98
C ILE A 8 -3.13 -0.44 -18.44
N ASP A 9 -2.23 -0.58 -19.41
CA ASP A 9 -2.57 -0.50 -20.83
C ASP A 9 -3.44 -1.67 -21.29
N GLU A 10 -3.19 -2.88 -20.79
CA GLU A 10 -4.05 -4.05 -21.00
C GLU A 10 -5.45 -3.83 -20.40
N LEU A 11 -5.52 -3.28 -19.17
CA LEU A 11 -6.79 -2.95 -18.52
C LEU A 11 -7.58 -1.91 -19.30
N ILE A 12 -6.93 -0.87 -19.83
CA ILE A 12 -7.57 0.12 -20.69
C ILE A 12 -8.09 -0.56 -21.96
N ALA A 13 -7.30 -1.42 -22.59
CA ALA A 13 -7.68 -2.12 -23.82
C ALA A 13 -8.89 -3.05 -23.63
N VAL A 14 -9.03 -3.67 -22.45
CA VAL A 14 -10.18 -4.52 -22.12
C VAL A 14 -11.41 -3.70 -21.68
N SER A 15 -11.19 -2.59 -20.96
CA SER A 15 -12.29 -1.77 -20.41
C SER A 15 -12.94 -0.85 -21.45
N PHE A 16 -12.20 -0.45 -22.47
CA PHE A 16 -12.64 0.46 -23.51
C PHE A 16 -12.74 -0.23 -24.86
N ALA A 17 -13.87 -0.07 -25.55
CA ALA A 17 -13.99 -0.48 -26.94
C ALA A 17 -13.02 0.29 -27.86
N LYS A 18 -12.80 -0.25 -29.06
CA LYS A 18 -11.88 0.30 -30.08
C LYS A 18 -12.13 1.79 -30.38
N PHE A 19 -13.37 2.26 -30.24
CA PHE A 19 -13.82 3.63 -30.56
C PHE A 19 -14.05 4.56 -29.35
N SER A 20 -13.65 4.15 -28.14
CA SER A 20 -13.88 5.01 -26.96
C SER A 20 -13.06 6.29 -27.02
N ASP A 21 -13.62 7.38 -26.48
CA ASP A 21 -13.05 8.73 -26.50
C ASP A 21 -11.61 8.71 -25.93
N PRO A 22 -10.61 9.25 -26.67
CA PRO A 22 -9.25 9.41 -26.16
C PRO A 22 -9.17 10.08 -24.78
N ARG A 23 -10.08 11.00 -24.48
CA ARG A 23 -10.13 11.72 -23.20
C ARG A 23 -10.53 10.80 -22.05
N GLU A 24 -11.50 9.91 -22.26
CA GLU A 24 -11.91 8.93 -21.25
C GLU A 24 -10.79 7.94 -20.95
N LYS A 25 -10.11 7.44 -22.00
CA LYS A 25 -8.94 6.57 -21.85
C LYS A 25 -7.82 7.23 -21.05
N TYR A 26 -7.59 8.53 -21.29
CA TYR A 26 -6.60 9.30 -20.53
C TYR A 26 -6.97 9.39 -19.04
N TYR A 27 -8.20 9.80 -18.71
CA TYR A 27 -8.63 9.90 -17.31
C TYR A 27 -8.61 8.56 -16.60
N PHE A 28 -9.00 7.49 -17.29
CA PHE A 28 -8.94 6.15 -16.71
C PHE A 28 -7.49 5.72 -16.44
N ARG A 29 -6.57 5.97 -17.38
CA ARG A 29 -5.14 5.71 -17.17
C ARG A 29 -4.60 6.44 -15.93
N GLU A 30 -4.89 7.73 -15.80
CA GLU A 30 -4.45 8.51 -14.65
C GLU A 30 -5.07 8.02 -13.33
N SER A 31 -6.35 7.62 -13.38
CA SER A 31 -7.04 7.03 -12.22
C SER A 31 -6.37 5.72 -11.78
N MET A 32 -6.04 4.84 -12.73
CA MET A 32 -5.33 3.59 -12.45
C MET A 32 -3.93 3.84 -11.86
N ARG A 33 -3.18 4.81 -12.40
CA ARG A 33 -1.87 5.19 -11.85
C ARG A 33 -1.99 5.69 -10.40
N ASN A 34 -3.02 6.49 -10.11
CA ASN A 34 -3.26 7.00 -8.76
C ASN A 34 -3.65 5.88 -7.80
N LEU A 35 -4.50 4.93 -8.21
CA LEU A 35 -4.83 3.76 -7.42
C LEU A 35 -3.59 2.92 -7.08
N VAL A 36 -2.69 2.69 -8.04
CA VAL A 36 -1.44 1.96 -7.79
C VAL A 36 -0.55 2.70 -6.78
N ARG A 37 -0.45 4.03 -6.87
CA ARG A 37 0.31 4.83 -5.90
C ARG A 37 -0.28 4.73 -4.49
N LEU A 38 -1.61 4.81 -4.38
CA LEU A 38 -2.31 4.66 -3.11
C LEU A 38 -2.11 3.28 -2.49
N ALA A 39 -2.29 2.21 -3.28
CA ALA A 39 -2.07 0.84 -2.82
C ALA A 39 -0.63 0.61 -2.33
N LYS A 40 0.36 1.18 -3.01
CA LYS A 40 1.77 1.14 -2.55
C LYS A 40 1.95 1.87 -1.23
N ALA A 41 1.37 3.06 -1.09
CA ALA A 41 1.46 3.83 0.15
C ALA A 41 0.81 3.10 1.33
N GLU A 42 -0.35 2.49 1.11
CA GLU A 42 -1.05 1.66 2.09
C GLU A 42 -0.21 0.45 2.48
N LYS A 43 0.36 -0.27 1.50
CA LYS A 43 1.20 -1.43 1.80
C LYS A 43 2.45 -1.05 2.60
N MET A 44 3.06 0.08 2.29
CA MET A 44 4.19 0.60 3.06
C MET A 44 3.78 0.99 4.49
N ARG A 45 2.56 1.50 4.68
CA ARG A 45 2.01 1.77 6.01
C ARG A 45 1.86 0.50 6.83
N GLU A 46 1.29 -0.55 6.24
CA GLU A 46 1.16 -1.88 6.88
C GLU A 46 2.53 -2.42 7.31
N ILE A 47 3.51 -2.43 6.40
CA ILE A 47 4.86 -2.95 6.71
C ILE A 47 5.50 -2.19 7.88
N ARG A 48 5.34 -0.86 7.94
CA ARG A 48 5.85 -0.07 9.07
C ARG A 48 5.15 -0.40 10.39
N MET A 49 3.84 -0.64 10.35
CA MET A 49 3.08 -1.06 11.54
C MET A 49 3.51 -2.45 12.01
N ASP A 50 3.66 -3.41 11.09
CA ASP A 50 4.11 -4.76 11.40
C ASP A 50 5.54 -4.77 11.95
N ALA A 51 6.44 -3.98 11.36
CA ALA A 51 7.80 -3.82 11.86
C ALA A 51 7.81 -3.25 13.28
N THR A 52 6.98 -2.23 13.56
CA THR A 52 6.86 -1.64 14.91
C THR A 52 6.32 -2.67 15.91
N ARG A 53 5.35 -3.48 15.51
CA ARG A 53 4.80 -4.56 16.34
C ARG A 53 5.82 -5.66 16.62
N ALA A 54 6.60 -6.05 15.62
CA ALA A 54 7.66 -7.06 15.77
C ALA A 54 8.82 -6.55 16.65
N MET A 55 9.07 -5.24 16.67
CA MET A 55 10.09 -4.60 17.49
C MET A 55 9.59 -4.22 18.90
N ALA A 56 8.28 -4.30 19.16
CA ALA A 56 7.77 -4.11 20.51
C ALA A 56 8.29 -5.27 21.37
N PRO A 57 9.16 -5.03 22.38
CA PRO A 57 9.61 -6.09 23.25
C PRO A 57 8.40 -6.74 23.90
N ALA A 58 8.44 -8.07 24.04
CA ALA A 58 7.57 -8.78 24.95
C ALA A 58 7.87 -8.25 26.37
N THR A 59 7.26 -7.13 26.73
CA THR A 59 7.23 -6.61 28.10
C THR A 59 6.28 -7.51 28.90
N GLY A 60 6.73 -8.74 29.11
CA GLY A 60 6.45 -9.42 30.36
C GLY A 60 6.81 -8.45 31.47
N LYS A 61 5.83 -8.19 32.33
CA LYS A 61 5.90 -7.31 33.49
C LYS A 61 7.27 -7.41 34.16
N ILE A 62 8.16 -6.46 33.91
CA ILE A 62 9.28 -6.23 34.81
C ILE A 62 8.67 -5.46 35.98
N SER A 63 8.36 -6.19 37.05
CA SER A 63 8.02 -5.63 38.35
C SER A 63 9.25 -4.86 38.86
N LEU A 64 9.36 -3.59 38.49
CA LEU A 64 10.46 -2.71 38.88
C LEU A 64 10.22 -2.02 40.24
N PHE A 65 9.48 -2.69 41.14
CA PHE A 65 9.31 -2.27 42.52
C PHE A 65 9.50 -3.49 43.43
N ALA A 66 10.73 -3.99 43.51
CA ALA A 66 11.15 -4.67 44.72
C ALA A 66 11.34 -3.58 45.78
N ALA A 67 10.35 -3.46 46.68
CA ALA A 67 10.51 -2.70 47.90
C ALA A 67 11.68 -3.29 48.69
N PRO A 68 12.61 -2.49 49.24
CA PRO A 68 13.58 -3.03 50.17
C PRO A 68 12.84 -3.39 51.46
N GLU A 69 12.83 -4.68 51.80
CA GLU A 69 12.41 -5.14 53.13
C GLU A 69 13.45 -4.73 54.18
N SER A 70 12.97 -4.01 55.19
CA SER A 70 13.47 -3.82 56.57
C SER A 70 14.94 -3.45 56.82
#